data_AF-A0A1Q6R547-F1
#
_entry.id   AF-A0A1Q6R547-F1
#
_cell.length_a   1.000
_cell.length_b   1.000
_cell.length_c   1.000
_cell.angle_alpha   90.00
_cell.angle_beta   90.00
_cell.angle_gamma   90.00
#
_symmetry.space_group_name_H-M   'P 1'
#
loop_
_entity.id
_entity.type
_entity.pdbx_description
1 polymer ?
#
loop_
_entity_poly.entity_id
_entity_poly.type
_entity_poly.pdbx_seq_one_letter_code
_entity_poly.pdbx_strand_id
1 'polypeptide(L)' 'MSRLDSKPVDELQLKRIQDLNVAAKYLEYRINELCPKGRERKIALQKLEEVMMWANKAIAFEGADE' A
#
# COMPACT_ATOMS: atom_id res chain seq x y z
N MET A 1 22.63 -9.88 -0.68
CA MET A 1 21.37 -10.55 -1.04
C MET A 1 20.77 -9.83 -2.22
N SER A 2 20.19 -10.54 -3.17
CA SER A 2 19.52 -9.92 -4.31
C SER A 2 18.29 -9.14 -3.83
N ARG A 3 17.93 -8.04 -4.51
CA ARG A 3 16.63 -7.36 -4.28
C ARG A 3 15.43 -8.25 -4.66
N LEU A 4 15.69 -9.36 -5.35
CA LEU A 4 14.72 -10.37 -5.74
C LEU A 4 14.56 -11.47 -4.68
N ASP A 5 15.47 -11.55 -3.71
CA ASP A 5 15.37 -12.51 -2.62
C ASP A 5 14.34 -11.99 -1.59
N SER A 6 13.23 -12.70 -1.45
CA SER A 6 12.18 -12.37 -0.48
C SER A 6 12.70 -12.60 0.93
N LYS A 7 12.98 -11.53 1.68
CA LYS A 7 13.16 -11.63 3.13
C LYS A 7 11.80 -11.89 3.79
N PRO A 8 11.72 -12.76 4.81
CA PRO A 8 10.50 -12.90 5.59
C PRO A 8 10.16 -11.57 6.27
N VAL A 9 8.89 -11.18 6.19
CA VAL A 9 8.36 -10.00 6.88
C VAL A 9 8.21 -10.35 8.36
N ASP A 10 8.78 -9.54 9.26
CA ASP A 10 8.62 -9.73 10.70
C ASP A 10 7.25 -9.26 11.22
N GLU A 11 6.93 -9.57 12.48
CA GLU A 11 5.63 -9.22 13.08
C GLU A 11 5.38 -7.70 13.13
N LEU A 12 6.42 -6.89 13.30
CA LEU A 12 6.31 -5.44 13.39
C LEU A 12 6.08 -4.81 12.00
N GLN A 13 6.78 -5.32 10.98
CA GLN A 13 6.55 -4.99 9.59
C GLN A 13 5.13 -5.40 9.16
N LEU A 14 4.70 -6.61 9.51
CA LEU A 14 3.36 -7.10 9.21
C LEU A 14 2.28 -6.21 9.83
N LYS A 15 2.45 -5.82 11.10
CA LYS A 15 1.53 -4.90 11.79
C LYS A 15 1.42 -3.56 11.05
N ARG A 16 2.56 -2.94 10.68
CA ARG A 16 2.57 -1.68 9.93
C ARG A 16 1.88 -1.80 8.57
N ILE A 17 2.11 -2.91 7.85
CA ILE A 17 1.43 -3.22 6.58
C ILE A 17 -0.09 -3.34 6.79
N GLN A 18 -0.53 -4.02 7.86
CA GLN A 18 -1.95 -4.15 8.20
C GLN A 18 -2.58 -2.80 8.51
N ASP A 19 -1.93 -1.95 9.31
CA ASP A 19 -2.42 -0.62 9.65
C ASP A 19 -2.62 0.25 8.38
N LEU A 20 -1.64 0.24 7.46
CA LEU A 20 -1.78 0.93 6.17
C LEU A 20 -2.90 0.36 5.30
N ASN A 21 -3.03 -0.97 5.24
CA ASN A 21 -4.11 -1.62 4.48
C ASN A 21 -5.49 -1.23 5.00
N VAL A 22 -5.66 -1.08 6.32
CA VAL A 22 -6.92 -0.61 6.92
C VAL A 22 -7.19 0.84 6.49
N ALA A 23 -6.20 1.72 6.57
CA ALA A 23 -6.35 3.12 6.16
C ALA A 23 -6.69 3.25 4.66
N ALA A 24 -6.03 2.47 3.80
CA ALA A 24 -6.29 2.47 2.36
C ALA A 24 -7.68 1.95 2.02
N LYS A 25 -8.14 0.86 2.64
CA LYS A 25 -9.51 0.37 2.47
C LYS A 25 -10.56 1.41 2.85
N TYR A 26 -10.31 2.15 3.94
CA TYR A 26 -11.19 3.24 4.32
C TYR A 26 -11.20 4.37 3.28
N LEU A 27 -10.04 4.78 2.76
CA LEU A 27 -9.97 5.80 1.71
C LEU A 27 -10.62 5.33 0.40
N GLU A 28 -10.40 4.08 0.00
CA GLU A 28 -11.05 3.45 -1.15
C GLU A 28 -12.58 3.53 -1.02
N TYR A 29 -13.11 3.15 0.15
CA TYR A 29 -14.54 3.27 0.45
C TYR A 29 -15.03 4.72 0.27
N ARG A 30 -14.31 5.70 0.84
CA ARG A 30 -14.68 7.13 0.73
C ARG A 30 -14.60 7.66 -0.70
N ILE A 31 -13.61 7.25 -1.49
CA ILE A 31 -13.51 7.59 -2.92
C ILE A 31 -14.71 6.99 -3.67
N ASN A 32 -15.06 5.74 -3.37
CA ASN A 32 -16.17 5.07 -4.04
C ASN A 32 -17.53 5.69 -3.71
N GLU A 33 -17.70 6.16 -2.48
CA GLU A 33 -18.91 6.80 -1.96
C GLU A 33 -19.07 8.24 -2.46
N LEU A 34 -18.00 9.05 -2.40
CA LEU A 34 -18.09 10.50 -2.56
C LEU A 34 -17.74 10.99 -3.96
N CYS A 35 -16.93 10.25 -4.72
CA CYS A 35 -16.54 10.66 -6.06
C CYS A 35 -17.53 10.11 -7.11
N PRO A 36 -18.00 10.96 -8.05
CA PRO A 36 -18.83 10.49 -9.15
C PRO A 36 -18.07 9.46 -10.00
N LYS A 37 -18.81 8.56 -10.65
CA LYS A 37 -18.21 7.61 -11.59
C LYS A 37 -17.61 8.38 -12.76
N GLY A 38 -16.32 8.20 -13.01
CA GLY A 38 -15.60 8.96 -14.02
C GLY A 38 -14.13 8.58 -14.12
N ARG A 39 -13.39 9.30 -14.97
CA ARG A 39 -11.96 9.07 -15.20
C ARG A 39 -11.15 9.41 -13.94
N GLU A 40 -11.49 10.50 -13.28
CA GLU A 40 -10.82 11.03 -12.10
C GLU A 40 -10.91 10.05 -10.94
N ARG A 41 -12.10 9.45 -10.70
CA ARG A 41 -12.27 8.40 -9.69
C ARG A 41 -11.42 7.16 -9.99
N LYS A 42 -11.38 6.71 -11.26
CA LYS A 42 -10.54 5.58 -11.66
C LYS A 42 -9.05 5.87 -11.41
N ILE A 43 -8.61 7.07 -11.77
CA ILE A 43 -7.22 7.51 -11.51
C ILE A 43 -6.95 7.54 -10.01
N ALA A 44 -7.86 8.05 -9.19
CA ALA A 44 -7.69 8.10 -7.73
C ALA A 44 -7.54 6.69 -7.13
N LEU A 45 -8.37 5.73 -7.55
CA LEU A 45 -8.27 4.33 -7.10
C LEU A 45 -6.96 3.68 -7.56
N GLN A 46 -6.57 3.86 -8.82
CA GLN A 46 -5.30 3.35 -9.35
C GLN A 46 -4.08 3.94 -8.60
N LYS A 47 -4.14 5.22 -8.25
CA LYS A 47 -3.07 5.88 -7.48
C LYS A 47 -3.03 5.38 -6.04
N LEU A 48 -4.16 5.07 -5.43
CA LEU A 48 -4.21 4.45 -4.11
C LEU A 48 -3.55 3.06 -4.12
N GLU A 49 -3.83 2.24 -5.14
CA GLU A 49 -3.16 0.94 -5.33
C GLU A 49 -1.64 1.08 -5.46
N GLU A 50 -1.19 2.03 -6.29
CA GLU A 50 0.23 2.31 -6.50
C GLU A 50 0.93 2.76 -5.20
N VAL A 51 0.30 3.68 -4.45
CA VAL A 51 0.79 4.12 -3.13
C VAL A 51 0.94 2.94 -2.19
N MET A 52 -0.07 2.06 -2.12
CA MET A 52 -0.03 0.90 -1.22
C MET A 52 1.01 -0.13 -1.62
N MET A 53 1.21 -0.37 -2.91
CA MET A 53 2.28 -1.22 -3.41
C MET A 53 3.65 -0.71 -2.94
N TRP A 54 3.92 0.58 -3.11
CA TRP A 54 5.21 1.17 -2.72
C TRP A 54 5.40 1.25 -1.21
N ALA A 55 4.36 1.61 -0.47
CA ALA A 55 4.42 1.69 0.99
C ALA A 55 4.65 0.32 1.63
N ASN A 56 3.93 -0.71 1.17
CA ASN A 56 4.12 -2.08 1.66
C ASN A 56 5.53 -2.60 1.31
N LYS A 57 6.04 -2.28 0.12
CA LYS A 57 7.42 -2.60 -0.26
C LYS A 57 8.44 -1.89 0.61
N ALA A 58 8.25 -0.61 0.92
CA ALA A 58 9.16 0.14 1.80
C ALA A 58 9.24 -0.50 3.19
N ILE A 59 8.12 -0.97 3.75
CA ILE A 59 8.11 -1.68 5.03
C ILE A 59 8.80 -3.04 4.91
N ALA A 60 8.48 -3.84 3.88
CA ALA A 60 9.02 -5.19 3.71
C ALA A 60 10.55 -5.21 3.47
N PHE A 61 11.10 -4.15 2.89
CA PHE A 61 12.53 -4.04 2.57
C PHE A 61 13.27 -3.04 3.46
N GLU A 62 12.69 -2.65 4.60
CA GLU A 62 13.38 -1.83 5.60
C GLU A 62 14.71 -2.49 6.01
N GLY A 63 15.81 -1.71 6.05
CA GLY A 63 17.15 -2.21 6.35
C GLY A 63 17.78 -3.08 5.25
N ALA A 64 17.24 -3.12 4.02
CA ALA A 64 17.88 -3.80 2.89
C ALA A 64 18.84 -2.91 2.08
N ASP A 65 18.81 -1.59 2.29
CA ASP A 65 19.65 -0.59 1.63
C ASP A 65 20.74 0.00 2.58
N GLU A 66 20.87 -0.52 3.80
CA GLU A 66 22.03 -0.33 4.72
C GLU A 66 23.01 -1.51 4.60
#